data_AF-A0A2M7NHC8-F1
#
_entry.id   AF-A0A2M7NHC8-F1
#
_cell.length_a   1.000
_cell.length_b   1.000
_cell.length_c   1.000
_cell.angle_alpha   90.00
_cell.angle_beta   90.00
_cell.angle_gamma   90.00
#
_symmetry.space_group_name_H-M   'P 1'
#
loop_
_entity.id
_entity.type
_entity.pdbx_description
1 polymer ?
#
loop_
_entity_poly.entity_id
_entity_poly.type
_entity_poly.pdbx_seq_one_letter_code
_entity_poly.pdbx_strand_id
1 'polypeptide(L)'
;MSYHSHQLNLDSHSHIIGRTDPITGDTIKEHDKVVFCLACQSCFLEESWNYMNNRHCQQTDTLFFAPYIPSKLVAKRKKDQNSEPLVSKNTISILLILFFYGIYGSSIYLLLEDLLLFRDRILFSVMIGAFPAVLSVMGLTSEKFTTFLGITKPKKTDIHILEEGFQLDDILFAWSEIEKIEYRRTIKERNNLSSPQIKIFLQNGNTIQEKFETKNSEHQKSFLLALAWASEHTKVEFYTQSQQEYALLVSVEKNYENMKLRSKNRE
;
A
#
# COMPACT_ATOMS: atom_id res chain seq x y z
N MET A 1 -27.14 -11.63 16.14
CA MET A 1 -26.16 -11.15 15.14
C MET A 1 -26.69 -9.86 14.57
N SER A 2 -25.88 -8.80 14.52
CA SER A 2 -26.26 -7.55 13.86
C SER A 2 -26.15 -7.76 12.34
N TYR A 3 -27.21 -7.49 11.59
CA TYR A 3 -27.18 -7.43 10.13
C TYR A 3 -27.52 -6.00 9.68
N HIS A 4 -27.15 -5.68 8.45
CA HIS A 4 -27.46 -4.40 7.83
C HIS A 4 -28.53 -4.64 6.76
N SER A 5 -29.71 -4.07 6.97
CA SER A 5 -30.72 -3.96 5.91
C SER A 5 -30.57 -2.63 5.18
N HIS A 6 -30.82 -2.66 3.88
CA HIS A 6 -30.76 -1.50 3.01
C HIS A 6 -32.09 -1.34 2.29
N GLN A 7 -32.61 -0.13 2.26
CA GLN A 7 -33.85 0.16 1.53
C GLN A 7 -33.50 0.54 0.09
N LEU A 8 -34.15 -0.13 -0.86
CA LEU A 8 -33.89 0.07 -2.28
C LEU A 8 -34.55 1.34 -2.81
N ASN A 9 -33.87 1.96 -3.78
CA ASN A 9 -34.29 3.13 -4.55
C ASN A 9 -33.89 2.84 -6.00
N LEU A 10 -34.79 3.15 -6.95
CA LEU A 10 -34.59 2.89 -8.37
C LEU A 10 -33.29 3.50 -8.94
N ASP A 11 -32.94 4.71 -8.50
CA ASP A 11 -31.81 5.47 -9.03
C ASP A 11 -30.46 4.79 -8.73
N SER A 12 -30.29 4.26 -7.52
CA SER A 12 -29.02 3.68 -7.06
C SER A 12 -28.99 2.14 -7.11
N HIS A 13 -30.16 1.49 -7.23
CA HIS A 13 -30.29 0.03 -7.10
C HIS A 13 -30.98 -0.65 -8.28
N SER A 14 -30.96 -0.03 -9.47
CA SER A 14 -31.51 -0.60 -10.71
C SER A 14 -31.01 -2.01 -11.04
N HIS A 15 -29.81 -2.39 -10.59
CA HIS A 15 -29.22 -3.72 -10.80
C HIS A 15 -29.78 -4.81 -9.87
N ILE A 16 -30.50 -4.44 -8.81
CA ILE A 16 -31.11 -5.35 -7.83
C ILE A 16 -32.62 -5.44 -8.04
N ILE A 17 -33.25 -4.31 -8.34
CA ILE A 17 -34.69 -4.22 -8.58
C ILE A 17 -35.06 -5.06 -9.81
N GLY A 18 -36.08 -5.90 -9.67
CA GLY A 18 -36.53 -6.86 -10.69
C GLY A 18 -35.90 -8.24 -10.59
N ARG A 19 -34.92 -8.45 -9.70
CA ARG A 19 -34.41 -9.80 -9.41
C ARG A 19 -35.40 -10.60 -8.57
N THR A 20 -35.31 -11.92 -8.66
CA THR A 20 -36.09 -12.84 -7.82
C THR A 20 -35.34 -13.15 -6.53
N ASP A 21 -36.01 -12.99 -5.39
CA ASP A 21 -35.56 -13.48 -4.10
C ASP A 21 -35.42 -15.01 -4.18
N PRO A 22 -34.22 -15.55 -3.93
CA PRO A 22 -33.98 -16.98 -4.06
C PRO A 22 -34.61 -17.84 -2.96
N ILE A 23 -35.06 -17.24 -1.86
CA ILE A 23 -35.66 -17.94 -0.72
C ILE A 23 -37.19 -17.97 -0.88
N THR A 24 -37.82 -16.84 -1.19
CA THR A 24 -39.29 -16.76 -1.30
C THR A 24 -39.79 -16.88 -2.73
N GLY A 25 -38.96 -16.62 -3.74
CA GLY A 25 -39.37 -16.54 -5.14
C GLY A 25 -40.04 -15.21 -5.51
N ASP A 26 -40.09 -14.25 -4.58
CA ASP A 26 -40.71 -12.95 -4.83
C ASP A 26 -39.81 -12.06 -5.69
N THR A 27 -40.41 -11.17 -6.47
CA THR A 27 -39.63 -10.16 -7.19
C THR A 27 -39.29 -9.00 -6.26
N ILE A 28 -38.01 -8.67 -6.15
CA ILE A 28 -37.50 -7.52 -5.41
C ILE A 28 -37.90 -6.24 -6.13
N LYS A 29 -38.58 -5.33 -5.42
CA LYS A 29 -39.12 -4.07 -5.95
C LYS A 29 -38.42 -2.87 -5.33
N GLU A 30 -38.71 -1.70 -5.89
CA GLU A 30 -38.33 -0.44 -5.28
C GLU A 30 -38.97 -0.29 -3.89
N HIS A 31 -38.27 0.36 -2.96
CA HIS A 31 -38.63 0.54 -1.55
C HIS A 31 -38.62 -0.72 -0.68
N ASP A 32 -38.39 -1.90 -1.25
CA ASP A 32 -38.15 -3.11 -0.47
C ASP A 32 -36.87 -2.97 0.35
N LYS A 33 -36.84 -3.65 1.49
CA LYS A 33 -35.63 -3.79 2.30
C LYS A 33 -34.97 -5.11 1.97
N VAL A 34 -33.67 -5.06 1.70
CA VAL A 34 -32.86 -6.23 1.39
C VAL A 34 -31.68 -6.36 2.35
N VAL A 35 -31.18 -7.57 2.47
CA VAL A 35 -29.97 -7.92 3.23
C VAL A 35 -28.95 -8.49 2.27
N PHE A 36 -27.71 -7.98 2.35
CA PHE A 36 -26.58 -8.50 1.59
C PHE A 36 -25.82 -9.52 2.44
N CYS A 37 -25.73 -10.76 1.95
CA CYS A 37 -24.91 -11.78 2.60
C CYS A 37 -23.45 -11.62 2.13
N LEU A 38 -22.56 -11.13 3.00
CA LEU A 38 -21.15 -10.93 2.65
C LEU A 38 -20.44 -12.25 2.28
N ALA A 39 -20.81 -13.35 2.96
CA ALA A 39 -20.19 -14.66 2.73
C ALA A 39 -20.56 -15.26 1.37
N CYS A 40 -21.81 -15.06 0.94
CA CYS A 40 -22.34 -15.62 -0.31
C CYS A 40 -22.42 -14.59 -1.44
N GLN A 41 -22.08 -13.32 -1.18
CA GLN A 41 -22.29 -12.16 -2.04
C GLN A 41 -23.65 -12.18 -2.75
N SER A 42 -24.71 -12.46 -1.99
CA SER A 42 -26.09 -12.54 -2.47
C SER A 42 -26.94 -11.43 -1.84
N CYS A 43 -28.09 -11.15 -2.45
CA CYS A 43 -29.08 -10.18 -1.99
C CYS A 43 -30.46 -10.83 -1.99
N PHE A 44 -31.18 -10.71 -0.88
CA PHE A 44 -32.54 -11.21 -0.69
C PHE A 44 -33.29 -10.26 0.25
N LEU A 45 -34.61 -10.38 0.31
CA LEU A 45 -35.49 -9.55 1.13
C LEU A 45 -35.16 -9.73 2.62
N GLU A 46 -35.34 -8.65 3.39
CA GLU A 46 -35.19 -8.69 4.86
C GLU A 46 -36.12 -9.73 5.50
N GLU A 47 -37.29 -9.94 4.89
CA GLU A 47 -38.25 -10.99 5.28
C GLU A 47 -37.65 -12.40 5.15
N SER A 48 -36.95 -12.67 4.04
CA SER A 48 -36.24 -13.92 3.80
C SER A 48 -35.13 -14.16 4.84
N TRP A 49 -34.42 -13.10 5.24
CA TRP A 49 -33.43 -13.18 6.31
C TRP A 49 -34.03 -13.60 7.66
N ASN A 50 -35.17 -12.99 7.99
CA ASN A 50 -35.91 -13.30 9.21
C ASN A 50 -36.46 -14.73 9.16
N TYR A 51 -36.99 -15.17 8.01
CA TYR A 51 -37.45 -16.54 7.79
C TYR A 51 -36.34 -17.59 7.99
N MET A 52 -35.12 -17.30 7.54
CA MET A 52 -33.96 -18.17 7.72
C MET A 52 -33.39 -18.18 9.14
N ASN A 53 -34.01 -17.48 10.11
CA ASN A 53 -33.52 -17.35 11.48
C ASN A 53 -32.07 -16.85 11.55
N ASN A 54 -31.70 -15.86 10.72
CA ASN A 54 -30.35 -15.30 10.63
C ASN A 54 -29.25 -16.30 10.20
N ARG A 55 -29.58 -17.34 9.43
CA ARG A 55 -28.61 -18.27 8.86
C ARG A 55 -28.17 -17.83 7.46
N HIS A 56 -26.95 -18.21 7.07
CA HIS A 56 -26.44 -17.97 5.73
C HIS A 56 -27.30 -18.67 4.67
N CYS A 57 -27.52 -18.02 3.54
CA CYS A 57 -28.40 -18.51 2.47
C CYS A 57 -27.84 -19.73 1.70
N GLN A 58 -26.55 -20.08 1.88
CA GLN A 58 -25.87 -21.24 1.24
C GLN A 58 -25.98 -21.31 -0.29
N GLN A 59 -26.21 -20.17 -0.95
CA GLN A 59 -26.35 -20.15 -2.40
C GLN A 59 -25.00 -20.24 -3.11
N THR A 60 -24.99 -20.92 -4.25
CA THR A 60 -23.82 -21.07 -5.13
C THR A 60 -23.73 -19.99 -6.20
N ASP A 61 -24.86 -19.38 -6.59
CA ASP A 61 -24.90 -18.30 -7.57
C ASP A 61 -24.73 -16.94 -6.89
N THR A 62 -23.65 -16.27 -7.26
CA THR A 62 -23.18 -15.01 -6.67
C THR A 62 -23.70 -13.82 -7.47
N LEU A 63 -23.96 -12.68 -6.81
CA LEU A 63 -24.15 -11.42 -7.53
C LEU A 63 -22.85 -11.09 -8.27
N PHE A 64 -22.97 -10.64 -9.52
CA PHE A 64 -21.82 -10.11 -10.27
C PHE A 64 -21.15 -8.93 -9.54
N PHE A 65 -21.93 -8.21 -8.74
CA PHE A 65 -21.49 -7.12 -7.89
C PHE A 65 -22.32 -7.09 -6.60
N ALA A 66 -21.65 -7.16 -5.45
CA ALA A 66 -22.24 -6.82 -4.16
C ALA A 66 -21.65 -5.47 -3.74
N PRO A 67 -22.48 -4.46 -3.43
CA PRO A 67 -21.97 -3.17 -2.98
C PRO A 67 -21.14 -3.39 -1.72
N TYR A 68 -19.87 -2.97 -1.78
CA TYR A 68 -19.02 -2.94 -0.60
C TYR A 68 -19.61 -1.92 0.35
N ILE A 69 -20.25 -2.38 1.43
CA ILE A 69 -20.65 -1.48 2.52
C ILE A 69 -19.32 -1.03 3.14
N PRO A 70 -18.88 0.22 2.95
CA PRO A 70 -17.68 0.67 3.63
C PRO A 70 -17.96 0.50 5.11
N SER A 71 -17.17 -0.35 5.78
CA SER A 71 -17.17 -0.41 7.24
C SER A 71 -17.12 1.03 7.70
N LYS A 72 -18.07 1.48 8.54
CA LYS A 72 -18.11 2.85 9.04
C LYS A 72 -16.77 3.09 9.74
N LEU A 73 -15.80 3.62 9.00
CA LEU A 73 -14.44 3.82 9.48
C LEU A 73 -14.57 4.97 10.47
N VAL A 74 -14.71 4.62 11.75
CA VAL A 74 -14.49 5.57 12.82
C VAL A 74 -13.02 5.95 12.65
N ALA A 75 -12.79 7.12 12.03
CA ALA A 75 -11.48 7.70 11.85
C ALA A 75 -10.86 7.84 13.24
N LYS A 76 -10.08 6.84 13.63
CA LYS A 76 -9.30 6.89 14.86
C LYS A 76 -8.15 7.83 14.54
N ARG A 77 -8.39 9.12 14.81
CA ARG A 77 -7.43 10.22 14.66
C ARG A 77 -6.06 9.71 15.12
N LYS A 78 -5.18 9.42 14.17
CA LYS A 78 -3.83 8.93 14.44
C LYS A 78 -3.13 10.12 15.06
N LYS A 79 -3.02 10.11 16.39
CA LYS A 79 -2.32 11.13 17.17
C LYS A 79 -0.95 11.32 16.52
N ASP A 80 -0.63 12.54 16.11
CA ASP A 80 0.61 12.93 15.44
C ASP A 80 1.79 12.14 16.01
N GLN A 81 2.21 11.12 15.27
CA GLN A 81 3.51 10.52 15.46
C GLN A 81 4.48 11.41 14.68
N ASN A 82 4.77 12.57 15.26
CA ASN A 82 6.08 13.20 15.10
C ASN A 82 7.12 12.19 15.61
N SER A 83 7.45 11.19 14.79
CA SER A 83 8.69 10.46 14.96
C SER A 83 9.80 11.40 14.52
N GLU A 84 10.30 12.16 15.49
CA GLU A 84 11.62 12.78 15.40
C GLU A 84 12.64 11.76 14.89
N PRO A 85 13.68 12.19 14.15
CA PRO A 85 14.75 11.29 13.75
C PRO A 85 15.44 10.75 15.00
N LEU A 86 15.26 9.45 15.23
CA LEU A 86 15.76 8.70 16.38
C LEU A 86 17.27 8.44 16.31
N VAL A 87 18.06 9.46 15.95
CA VAL A 87 19.49 9.56 16.24
C VAL A 87 19.78 11.02 16.51
N SER A 88 19.77 11.40 17.78
CA SER A 88 20.17 12.74 18.18
C SER A 88 21.60 13.02 17.68
N LYS A 89 21.88 14.26 17.25
CA LYS A 89 23.25 14.66 16.83
C LYS A 89 24.32 14.29 17.87
N ASN A 90 23.94 14.23 19.15
CA ASN A 90 24.84 13.83 20.24
C ASN A 90 25.27 12.36 20.16
N THR A 91 24.42 11.45 19.69
CA THR A 91 24.76 10.02 19.60
C THR A 91 25.80 9.75 18.51
N ILE A 92 25.75 10.49 17.40
CA ILE A 92 26.74 10.41 16.32
C ILE A 92 28.09 10.97 16.79
N SER A 93 28.08 12.07 17.54
CA SER A 93 29.30 12.67 18.09
C SER A 93 30.01 11.70 19.05
N ILE A 94 29.27 11.01 19.92
CA ILE A 94 29.83 10.02 20.86
C ILE A 94 30.45 8.82 20.11
N LEU A 95 29.79 8.31 19.07
CA LEU A 95 30.32 7.19 18.28
C LEU A 95 31.61 7.56 17.54
N LEU A 96 31.69 8.76 16.98
CA LEU A 96 32.92 9.24 16.33
C LEU A 96 34.06 9.42 17.35
N ILE A 97 33.76 9.96 18.53
CA ILE A 97 34.75 10.09 19.61
C ILE A 97 35.30 8.72 20.01
N LEU A 98 34.43 7.71 20.19
CA LEU A 98 34.86 6.34 20.53
C LEU A 98 35.69 5.70 19.41
N PHE A 99 35.33 5.93 18.15
CA PHE A 99 36.08 5.42 16.99
C PHE A 99 37.48 6.03 16.92
N PHE A 100 37.60 7.35 17.05
CA PHE A 100 38.90 8.03 17.07
C PHE A 100 39.71 7.66 18.31
N TYR A 101 39.09 7.51 19.49
CA TYR A 101 39.78 7.06 20.69
C TYR A 101 40.35 5.64 20.52
N GLY A 102 39.64 4.74 19.81
CA GLY A 102 40.16 3.43 19.44
C GLY A 102 41.38 3.50 18.52
N ILE A 103 41.33 4.31 17.47
CA ILE A 103 42.44 4.46 16.51
C ILE A 103 43.66 5.13 17.15
N TYR A 104 43.46 6.27 17.82
CA TYR A 104 44.55 7.02 18.43
C TYR A 104 45.09 6.30 19.67
N GLY A 105 44.22 5.71 20.50
CA GLY A 105 44.63 4.89 21.64
C GLY A 105 45.46 3.69 21.21
N SER A 106 45.07 2.99 20.14
CA SER A 106 45.86 1.89 19.56
C SER A 106 47.20 2.38 19.02
N SER A 107 47.23 3.53 18.34
CA SER A 107 48.48 4.09 17.78
C SER A 107 49.47 4.54 18.87
N ILE A 108 48.97 5.19 19.92
CA ILE A 108 49.76 5.60 21.09
C ILE A 108 50.25 4.37 21.87
N TYR A 109 49.43 3.33 21.99
CA TYR A 109 49.81 2.09 22.64
C TYR A 109 50.88 1.33 21.85
N LEU A 110 50.80 1.28 20.51
CA LEU A 110 51.87 0.71 19.67
C LEU A 110 53.20 1.46 19.84
N LEU A 111 53.16 2.79 19.97
CA LEU A 111 54.33 3.61 20.29
C LEU A 111 54.89 3.34 21.70
N LEU A 112 54.03 3.00 22.68
CA LEU A 112 54.43 2.61 24.04
C LEU A 112 54.89 1.15 24.13
N GLU A 113 54.41 0.25 23.28
CA GLU A 113 54.80 -1.17 23.26
C GLU A 113 56.23 -1.40 22.73
N ASP A 114 56.74 -0.55 21.84
CA ASP A 114 58.16 -0.58 21.47
C ASP A 114 59.09 -0.28 22.67
N LEU A 115 58.53 0.24 23.77
CA LEU A 115 59.23 0.49 25.05
C LEU A 115 59.16 -0.70 26.04
N LEU A 116 58.22 -1.65 25.87
CA LEU A 116 57.91 -2.69 26.87
C LEU A 116 57.86 -4.11 26.23
N LEU A 117 59.04 -4.72 26.07
CA LEU A 117 59.35 -6.16 25.92
C LEU A 117 58.24 -7.15 25.47
N PHE A 118 58.06 -7.23 24.15
CA PHE A 118 57.88 -8.36 23.20
C PHE A 118 57.15 -9.70 23.53
N ARG A 119 56.87 -10.10 24.78
CA ARG A 119 56.47 -11.52 25.03
C ARG A 119 54.99 -11.84 24.78
N ASP A 120 54.09 -10.86 24.82
CA ASP A 120 52.62 -11.09 24.73
C ASP A 120 52.00 -10.75 23.37
N ARG A 121 52.83 -10.54 22.33
CA ARG A 121 52.44 -10.00 21.00
C ARG A 121 51.42 -10.81 20.20
N ILE A 122 51.35 -12.14 20.35
CA ILE A 122 50.53 -12.99 19.46
C ILE A 122 49.05 -12.93 19.83
N LEU A 123 48.72 -13.02 21.12
CA LEU A 123 47.34 -13.01 21.61
C LEU A 123 46.64 -11.67 21.37
N PHE A 124 47.38 -10.55 21.45
CA PHE A 124 46.81 -9.22 21.27
C PHE A 124 46.54 -8.89 19.79
N SER A 125 47.39 -9.33 18.87
CA SER A 125 47.18 -9.12 17.42
C SER A 125 45.92 -9.82 16.90
N VAL A 126 45.59 -10.98 17.45
CA VAL A 126 44.37 -11.74 17.10
C VAL A 126 43.12 -11.01 17.60
N MET A 127 43.17 -10.38 18.78
CA MET A 127 42.04 -9.62 19.32
C MET A 127 41.80 -8.31 18.56
N ILE A 128 42.86 -7.60 18.17
CA ILE A 128 42.74 -6.36 17.38
C ILE A 128 42.34 -6.65 15.93
N GLY A 129 42.76 -7.77 15.33
CA GLY A 129 42.36 -8.14 13.98
C GLY A 129 40.93 -8.70 13.89
N ALA A 130 40.48 -9.45 14.90
CA ALA A 130 39.16 -10.07 14.92
C ALA A 130 38.04 -9.06 15.23
N PHE A 131 38.30 -8.04 16.05
CA PHE A 131 37.26 -7.10 16.48
C PHE A 131 36.70 -6.22 15.33
N PRO A 132 37.50 -5.66 14.41
CA PRO A 132 37.01 -4.97 13.21
C PRO A 132 36.30 -5.91 12.24
N ALA A 133 36.74 -7.17 12.14
CA ALA A 133 36.07 -8.17 11.30
C ALA A 133 34.68 -8.52 11.84
N VAL A 134 34.53 -8.68 13.16
CA VAL A 134 33.23 -8.94 13.80
C VAL A 134 32.33 -7.70 13.73
N LEU A 135 32.88 -6.50 13.96
CA LEU A 135 32.13 -5.24 13.82
C LEU A 135 31.71 -4.95 12.38
N SER A 136 32.51 -5.31 11.38
CA SER A 136 32.12 -5.14 9.98
C SER A 136 31.04 -6.12 9.56
N VAL A 137 31.08 -7.38 10.03
CA VAL A 137 30.01 -8.37 9.78
C VAL A 137 28.70 -8.00 10.51
N MET A 138 28.77 -7.55 11.77
CA MET A 138 27.60 -7.10 12.52
C MET A 138 27.07 -5.74 12.03
N GLY A 139 27.97 -4.85 11.58
CA GLY A 139 27.62 -3.56 11.00
C GLY A 139 26.85 -3.74 9.69
N LEU A 140 27.38 -4.49 8.73
CA LEU A 140 26.77 -4.68 7.40
C LEU A 140 25.39 -5.36 7.42
N THR A 141 25.08 -6.14 8.46
CA THR A 141 23.79 -6.82 8.59
C THR A 141 22.74 -5.98 9.33
N SER A 142 23.13 -4.92 10.04
CA SER A 142 22.19 -4.08 10.77
C SER A 142 21.62 -2.97 9.87
N GLU A 143 20.29 -2.88 9.76
CA GLU A 143 19.62 -1.81 8.99
C GLU A 143 19.99 -0.39 9.47
N LYS A 144 20.45 -0.26 10.72
CA LYS A 144 20.91 1.00 11.30
C LYS A 144 22.22 1.48 10.68
N PHE A 145 23.12 0.56 10.31
CA PHE A 145 24.43 0.91 9.74
C PHE A 145 24.35 1.26 8.25
N THR A 146 23.47 0.59 7.49
CA THR A 146 23.21 0.98 6.09
C THR A 146 22.61 2.38 6.01
N THR A 147 21.72 2.72 6.96
CA THR A 147 21.19 4.07 7.14
C THR A 147 22.28 5.07 7.53
N PHE A 148 23.22 4.69 8.40
CA PHE A 148 24.38 5.52 8.80
C PHE A 148 25.36 5.80 7.65
N LEU A 149 25.60 4.84 6.75
CA LEU A 149 26.48 5.00 5.59
C LEU A 149 25.87 5.85 4.44
N GLY A 150 24.66 6.37 4.60
CA GLY A 150 23.96 7.06 3.52
C GLY A 150 23.54 6.14 2.36
N ILE A 151 23.65 4.82 2.54
CA ILE A 151 23.06 3.81 1.66
C ILE A 151 21.61 3.64 2.12
N THR A 152 20.83 4.71 2.03
CA THR A 152 19.41 4.67 2.36
C THR A 152 18.72 3.74 1.38
N LYS A 153 18.17 2.63 1.88
CA LYS A 153 17.15 1.88 1.13
C LYS A 153 16.12 2.93 0.66
N PRO A 154 15.71 2.91 -0.62
CA PRO A 154 14.70 3.86 -1.10
C PRO A 154 13.51 3.81 -0.14
N LYS A 155 13.16 4.96 0.44
CA LYS A 155 12.01 5.07 1.36
C LYS A 155 10.81 4.51 0.60
N LYS A 156 10.15 3.52 1.19
CA LYS A 156 8.93 2.97 0.59
C LYS A 156 7.88 4.08 0.63
N THR A 157 7.50 4.57 -0.54
CA THR A 157 6.48 5.60 -0.66
C THR A 157 5.13 5.01 -0.25
N ASP A 158 4.49 5.60 0.74
CA ASP A 158 3.17 5.18 1.19
C ASP A 158 2.11 5.98 0.41
N ILE A 159 1.19 5.27 -0.23
CA ILE A 159 0.15 5.86 -1.10
C ILE A 159 -1.21 5.53 -0.51
N HIS A 160 -1.99 6.57 -0.25
CA HIS A 160 -3.37 6.42 0.22
C HIS A 160 -4.32 7.23 -0.66
N ILE A 161 -5.45 6.62 -1.01
CA ILE A 161 -6.54 7.28 -1.73
C ILE A 161 -7.64 7.51 -0.70
N LEU A 162 -7.99 8.76 -0.46
CA LEU A 162 -8.92 9.19 0.58
C LEU A 162 -10.13 9.88 -0.06
N GLU A 163 -11.19 10.08 0.73
CA GLU A 163 -12.38 10.83 0.26
C GLU A 163 -12.03 12.25 -0.19
N GLU A 164 -11.08 12.89 0.48
CA GLU A 164 -10.71 14.30 0.26
C GLU A 164 -9.64 14.48 -0.83
N GLY A 165 -8.91 13.42 -1.18
CA GLY A 165 -7.78 13.55 -2.08
C GLY A 165 -6.87 12.32 -2.19
N PHE A 166 -5.72 12.55 -2.80
CA PHE A 166 -4.67 11.58 -2.98
C PHE A 166 -3.51 11.90 -2.04
N GLN A 167 -3.19 11.02 -1.10
CA GLN A 167 -2.08 11.20 -0.16
C GLN A 167 -0.85 10.42 -0.62
N LEU A 168 0.28 11.13 -0.71
CA LEU A 168 1.58 10.58 -1.01
C LEU A 168 2.54 10.89 0.15
N ASP A 169 3.00 9.85 0.84
CA ASP A 169 3.65 9.96 2.14
C ASP A 169 2.81 10.81 3.10
N ASP A 170 3.31 11.98 3.51
CA ASP A 170 2.66 12.88 4.46
C ASP A 170 2.01 14.10 3.76
N ILE A 171 1.94 14.09 2.42
CA ILE A 171 1.40 15.19 1.63
C ILE A 171 0.06 14.77 1.03
N LEU A 172 -1.01 15.47 1.39
CA LEU A 172 -2.33 15.31 0.81
C LEU A 172 -2.51 16.28 -0.37
N PHE A 173 -2.85 15.73 -1.53
CA PHE A 173 -3.27 16.50 -2.71
C PHE A 173 -4.79 16.43 -2.81
N ALA A 174 -5.47 17.56 -2.63
CA ALA A 174 -6.93 17.58 -2.71
C ALA A 174 -7.39 17.28 -4.14
N TRP A 175 -8.57 16.68 -4.31
CA TRP A 175 -9.08 16.37 -5.66
C TRP A 175 -9.17 17.60 -6.58
N SER A 176 -9.49 18.76 -6.02
CA SER A 176 -9.54 20.04 -6.74
C SER A 176 -8.18 20.53 -7.26
N GLU A 177 -7.07 20.04 -6.69
CA GLU A 177 -5.72 20.38 -7.11
C GLU A 177 -5.19 19.44 -8.21
N ILE A 178 -5.86 18.30 -8.41
CA ILE A 178 -5.44 17.25 -9.34
C ILE A 178 -6.20 17.39 -10.66
N GLU A 179 -5.47 17.66 -11.73
CA GLU A 179 -6.01 17.68 -13.08
C GLU A 179 -6.23 16.27 -13.63
N LYS A 180 -5.22 15.40 -13.44
CA LYS A 180 -5.23 14.05 -13.98
C LYS A 180 -4.29 13.12 -13.22
N ILE A 181 -4.64 11.84 -13.15
CA ILE A 181 -3.77 10.78 -12.67
C ILE A 181 -3.52 9.77 -13.80
N GLU A 182 -2.25 9.42 -14.04
CA GLU A 182 -1.86 8.32 -14.93
C GLU A 182 -1.25 7.17 -14.14
N TYR A 183 -1.84 5.98 -14.26
CA TYR A 183 -1.23 4.73 -13.82
C TYR A 183 -0.58 4.01 -15.00
N ARG A 184 0.69 3.65 -14.88
CA ARG A 184 1.43 2.88 -15.90
C ARG A 184 2.11 1.66 -15.30
N ARG A 185 1.83 0.48 -15.85
CA ARG A 185 2.58 -0.76 -15.56
C ARG A 185 3.14 -1.37 -16.84
N THR A 186 4.46 -1.32 -16.96
CA THR A 186 5.23 -1.98 -18.02
C THR A 186 5.93 -3.21 -17.48
N ILE A 187 5.79 -4.34 -18.16
CA ILE A 187 6.50 -5.59 -17.85
C ILE A 187 7.83 -5.57 -18.61
N LYS A 188 8.96 -5.67 -17.90
CA LYS A 188 10.26 -5.84 -18.54
C LYS A 188 10.49 -7.32 -18.81
N GLU A 189 10.60 -7.70 -20.09
CA GLU A 189 10.76 -9.09 -20.55
C GLU A 189 11.91 -9.84 -19.89
N ARG A 190 13.04 -9.17 -19.60
CA ARG A 190 14.24 -9.88 -19.10
C ARG A 190 14.09 -10.50 -17.71
N ASN A 191 13.32 -9.88 -16.80
CA ASN A 191 13.30 -10.29 -15.39
C ASN A 191 11.87 -10.48 -14.83
N ASN A 192 10.82 -10.36 -15.66
CA ASN A 192 9.41 -10.28 -15.21
C ASN A 192 9.16 -9.21 -14.13
N LEU A 193 10.11 -8.29 -13.94
CA LEU A 193 10.00 -7.23 -12.95
C LEU A 193 9.20 -6.10 -13.57
N SER A 194 7.95 -5.99 -13.17
CA SER A 194 7.12 -4.83 -13.48
C SER A 194 7.28 -3.81 -12.37
N SER A 195 7.64 -2.59 -12.73
CA SER A 195 7.63 -1.44 -11.83
C SER A 195 6.43 -0.57 -12.21
N PRO A 196 5.28 -0.75 -11.57
CA PRO A 196 4.17 0.16 -11.76
C PRO A 196 4.56 1.56 -11.26
N GLN A 197 3.99 2.54 -11.94
CA GLN A 197 4.31 3.94 -11.78
C GLN A 197 3.01 4.73 -11.81
N ILE A 198 2.93 5.77 -10.97
CA ILE A 198 1.87 6.75 -11.01
C ILE A 198 2.44 8.12 -11.36
N LYS A 199 1.71 8.87 -12.17
CA LYS A 199 1.96 10.30 -12.41
C LYS A 199 0.73 11.09 -12.04
N ILE A 200 0.91 12.13 -11.25
CA ILE A 200 -0.15 13.04 -10.83
C ILE A 200 0.14 14.40 -11.47
N PHE A 201 -0.78 14.87 -12.29
CA PHE A 201 -0.74 16.17 -12.94
C PHE A 201 -1.61 17.12 -12.12
N LEU A 202 -1.01 18.20 -11.62
CA LEU A 202 -1.67 19.19 -10.80
C LEU A 202 -2.16 20.36 -11.67
N GLN A 203 -3.23 21.03 -11.25
CA GLN A 203 -3.84 22.18 -11.94
C GLN A 203 -2.86 23.36 -12.15
N ASN A 204 -1.81 23.45 -11.33
CA ASN A 204 -0.76 24.46 -11.45
C ASN A 204 0.33 24.09 -12.50
N GLY A 205 0.16 22.98 -13.23
CA GLY A 205 1.10 22.47 -14.21
C GLY A 205 2.23 21.60 -13.64
N ASN A 206 2.34 21.46 -12.32
CA ASN A 206 3.34 20.59 -11.71
C ASN A 206 2.99 19.11 -11.92
N THR A 207 4.02 18.27 -12.01
CA THR A 207 3.85 16.82 -12.17
C THR A 207 4.64 16.08 -11.10
N ILE A 208 3.97 15.17 -10.41
CA ILE A 208 4.58 14.26 -9.44
C ILE A 208 4.64 12.87 -10.04
N GLN A 209 5.76 12.18 -9.91
CA GLN A 209 5.96 10.85 -10.48
C GLN A 209 6.57 9.91 -9.45
N GLU A 210 5.88 8.82 -9.17
CA GLU A 210 6.30 7.82 -8.19
C GLU A 210 6.29 6.42 -8.75
N LYS A 211 7.32 5.65 -8.42
CA LYS A 211 7.46 4.24 -8.78
C LYS A 211 7.31 3.40 -7.53
N PHE A 212 6.55 2.32 -7.62
CA PHE A 212 6.33 1.43 -6.48
C PHE A 212 6.74 0.01 -6.83
N GLU A 213 7.34 -0.66 -5.86
CA GLU A 213 7.74 -2.06 -5.98
C GLU A 213 6.56 -2.95 -5.65
N THR A 214 6.05 -3.70 -6.65
CA THR A 214 5.05 -4.74 -6.38
C THR A 214 5.44 -6.03 -7.04
N LYS A 215 5.56 -7.08 -6.22
CA LYS A 215 5.86 -8.43 -6.69
C LYS A 215 4.63 -9.21 -7.18
N ASN A 216 3.42 -8.83 -6.74
CA ASN A 216 2.18 -9.57 -7.03
C ASN A 216 1.05 -8.63 -7.49
N SER A 217 0.32 -9.03 -8.53
CA SER A 217 -0.89 -8.36 -9.04
C SER A 217 -2.05 -8.41 -8.04
N GLU A 218 -2.16 -9.47 -7.25
CA GLU A 218 -3.26 -9.66 -6.29
C GLU A 218 -3.27 -8.58 -5.21
N HIS A 219 -2.11 -8.21 -4.68
CA HIS A 219 -1.97 -7.12 -3.72
C HIS A 219 -2.27 -5.74 -4.30
N GLN A 220 -2.27 -5.59 -5.63
CA GLN A 220 -2.61 -4.33 -6.28
C GLN A 220 -4.10 -4.19 -6.59
N LYS A 221 -4.89 -5.26 -6.50
CA LYS A 221 -6.32 -5.22 -6.82
C LYS A 221 -7.04 -4.10 -6.07
N SER A 222 -6.84 -4.03 -4.75
CA SER A 222 -7.47 -2.99 -3.92
C SER A 222 -7.01 -1.58 -4.30
N PHE A 223 -5.73 -1.41 -4.63
CA PHE A 223 -5.18 -0.14 -5.06
C PHE A 223 -5.76 0.31 -6.42
N LEU A 224 -5.84 -0.61 -7.39
CA LEU A 224 -6.41 -0.31 -8.70
C LEU A 224 -7.90 0.03 -8.63
N LEU A 225 -8.66 -0.65 -7.76
CA LEU A 225 -10.06 -0.35 -7.53
C LEU A 225 -10.23 1.02 -6.83
N ALA A 226 -9.39 1.32 -5.84
CA ALA A 226 -9.38 2.65 -5.22
C ALA A 226 -9.01 3.75 -6.24
N LEU A 227 -8.09 3.46 -7.16
CA LEU A 227 -7.72 4.40 -8.21
C LEU A 227 -8.81 4.54 -9.27
N ALA A 228 -9.56 3.48 -9.57
CA ALA A 228 -10.74 3.56 -10.41
C ALA A 228 -11.82 4.41 -9.72
N TRP A 229 -12.05 4.23 -8.42
CA TRP A 229 -12.96 5.07 -7.64
C TRP A 229 -12.54 6.56 -7.67
N ALA A 230 -11.25 6.87 -7.60
CA ALA A 230 -10.75 8.25 -7.71
C ALA A 230 -11.18 8.95 -9.03
N SER A 231 -11.59 8.18 -10.05
CA SER A 231 -12.13 8.75 -11.28
C SER A 231 -13.52 9.39 -11.16
N GLU A 232 -14.21 9.19 -10.04
CA GLU A 232 -15.39 10.00 -9.68
C GLU A 232 -15.03 11.48 -9.45
N HIS A 233 -13.78 11.76 -9.07
CA HIS A 233 -13.33 13.09 -8.65
C HIS A 233 -12.35 13.75 -9.61
N THR A 234 -11.52 12.97 -10.30
CA THR A 234 -10.52 13.49 -11.23
C THR A 234 -10.37 12.57 -12.43
N LYS A 235 -9.70 13.01 -13.49
CA LYS A 235 -9.48 12.17 -14.66
C LYS A 235 -8.42 11.11 -14.36
N VAL A 236 -8.73 9.83 -14.60
CA VAL A 236 -7.78 8.72 -14.35
C VAL A 236 -7.54 7.92 -15.62
N GLU A 237 -6.29 7.82 -16.03
CA GLU A 237 -5.86 7.05 -17.21
C GLU A 237 -5.01 5.85 -16.81
N PHE A 238 -5.41 4.66 -17.25
CA PHE A 238 -4.71 3.41 -16.97
C PHE A 238 -3.99 2.89 -18.21
N TYR A 239 -2.72 2.52 -18.02
CA TYR A 239 -1.88 1.88 -19.03
C TYR A 239 -1.24 0.64 -18.42
N THR A 240 -1.76 -0.55 -18.72
CA THR A 240 -1.20 -1.79 -18.18
C THR A 240 -0.93 -2.82 -19.26
N GLN A 241 0.19 -3.53 -19.13
CA GLN A 241 0.52 -4.72 -19.94
C GLN A 241 0.10 -6.03 -19.24
N SER A 242 -0.35 -5.96 -17.98
CA SER A 242 -0.83 -7.13 -17.25
C SER A 242 -2.25 -7.47 -17.69
N GLN A 243 -2.46 -8.66 -18.27
CA GLN A 243 -3.78 -9.11 -18.71
C GLN A 243 -4.78 -9.20 -17.55
N GLN A 244 -4.31 -9.56 -16.35
CA GLN A 244 -5.15 -9.64 -15.15
C GLN A 244 -5.63 -8.27 -14.70
N GLU A 245 -4.75 -7.27 -14.68
CA GLU A 245 -5.12 -5.88 -14.35
C GLU A 245 -6.05 -5.30 -15.40
N TYR A 246 -5.76 -5.56 -16.68
CA TYR A 246 -6.62 -5.11 -17.77
C TYR A 246 -8.03 -5.67 -17.63
N ALA A 247 -8.18 -6.98 -17.39
CA ALA A 247 -9.48 -7.60 -17.18
C ALA A 247 -10.23 -7.01 -15.98
N LEU A 248 -9.53 -6.75 -14.86
CA LEU A 248 -10.11 -6.08 -13.70
C LEU A 248 -10.61 -4.67 -14.06
N LEU A 249 -9.78 -3.87 -14.73
CA LEU A 249 -10.11 -2.49 -15.08
C LEU A 249 -11.25 -2.40 -16.09
N VAL A 250 -11.30 -3.29 -17.08
CA VAL A 250 -12.44 -3.40 -18.02
C VAL A 250 -13.75 -3.71 -17.28
N SER A 251 -13.70 -4.54 -16.23
CA SER A 251 -14.91 -4.92 -15.48
C SER A 251 -15.54 -3.74 -14.72
N VAL A 252 -14.74 -2.71 -14.40
CA VAL A 252 -15.20 -1.53 -13.65
C VAL A 252 -15.29 -0.25 -14.50
N GLU A 253 -14.66 -0.19 -15.67
CA GLU A 253 -14.63 1.00 -16.55
C GLU A 253 -16.02 1.56 -16.84
N LYS A 254 -17.03 0.69 -17.04
CA LYS A 254 -18.40 1.11 -17.32
C LYS A 254 -19.07 1.87 -16.18
N ASN A 255 -18.55 1.77 -14.97
CA ASN A 255 -19.11 2.43 -13.79
C ASN A 255 -18.54 3.83 -13.58
N TYR A 256 -17.53 4.24 -14.37
CA TYR A 256 -16.76 5.44 -14.12
C TYR A 256 -16.51 6.25 -15.39
N GLU A 257 -17.21 7.37 -15.54
CA GLU A 257 -17.17 8.18 -16.78
C GLU A 257 -15.80 8.80 -17.08
N ASN A 258 -15.03 9.20 -16.05
CA ASN A 258 -13.72 9.84 -16.23
C ASN A 258 -12.54 8.85 -16.25
N MET A 259 -12.84 7.55 -16.22
CA MET A 259 -11.84 6.51 -16.36
C MET A 259 -11.56 6.25 -17.84
N LYS A 260 -10.28 6.21 -18.22
CA LYS A 260 -9.87 5.78 -19.57
C LYS A 260 -8.85 4.67 -19.48
N LEU A 261 -9.17 3.52 -20.07
CA LEU A 261 -8.24 2.40 -20.16
C LEU A 261 -7.57 2.35 -21.54
N ARG A 262 -6.23 2.24 -21.55
CA ARG A 262 -5.44 2.03 -22.77
C ARG A 262 -4.62 0.75 -22.65
N SER A 263 -4.72 -0.10 -23.67
CA SER A 263 -3.94 -1.33 -23.80
C SER A 263 -2.96 -1.18 -24.95
N LYS A 264 -1.71 -1.60 -24.74
CA LYS A 264 -0.66 -1.60 -25.77
C LYS A 264 -1.01 -2.48 -26.99
N ASN A 265 -1.92 -3.44 -26.83
CA ASN A 265 -2.30 -4.36 -27.91
C ASN A 265 -3.48 -3.85 -28.77
N ARG A 266 -3.88 -2.57 -28.63
CA ARG A 266 -5.02 -1.96 -29.35
C ARG A 266 -4.67 -0.65 -30.08
N GLU A 267 -3.39 -0.30 -30.18
CA GLU A 267 -2.91 0.80 -31.05
C GLU A 267 -2.39 0.27 -32.39
#